data_AF-A0A1M7T128-F1
#
_entry.id   AF-A0A1M7T128-F1
#
_cell.length_a   1.000
_cell.length_b   1.000
_cell.length_c   1.000
_cell.angle_alpha   90.00
_cell.angle_beta   90.00
_cell.angle_gamma   90.00
#
_symmetry.space_group_name_H-M   'P 1'
#
loop_
_entity.id
_entity.type
_entity.pdbx_description
1 polymer ?
#
loop_
_entity_poly.entity_id
_entity_poly.type
_entity_poly.pdbx_seq_one_letter_code
_entity_poly.pdbx_strand_id
1 'polypeptide(L)'
;MKKALKLVIITLSLLFTILCCIFQYYHYSKIRKIDISKASVSKEIEYSIEEINYKDTDNDYIIGTLSMDGHSTTSFPTKIVFYQDDSNEAYSLPVKLSNINEDGEVVDGANNNGLYAASTHFDVLIDRYSGLRNKYKIGFLIKVDGKEIFVKTDNLYKYSDV
;
A
#
# COMPACT_ATOMS: atom_id res chain seq x y z
N MET A 1 30.50 -35.02 -14.40
CA MET A 1 29.81 -34.75 -13.11
C MET A 1 29.81 -33.28 -12.69
N LYS A 2 30.96 -32.59 -12.53
CA LYS A 2 31.00 -31.19 -12.06
C LYS A 2 30.19 -30.18 -12.91
N LYS A 3 30.17 -30.33 -14.23
CA LYS A 3 29.39 -29.46 -15.14
C LYS A 3 27.87 -29.67 -15.01
N ALA A 4 27.43 -30.93 -14.87
CA ALA A 4 26.02 -31.26 -14.68
C ALA A 4 25.49 -30.75 -13.32
N LEU A 5 26.27 -30.91 -12.24
CA LEU A 5 25.91 -30.40 -10.91
C LEU A 5 25.80 -28.86 -10.89
N LYS A 6 26.73 -28.16 -11.56
CA LYS A 6 26.64 -26.69 -11.71
C LYS A 6 25.37 -26.27 -12.46
N LEU A 7 25.02 -26.99 -13.52
CA LEU A 7 23.82 -26.69 -14.31
C LEU A 7 22.54 -26.93 -13.49
N VAL A 8 22.49 -28.01 -12.69
CA VAL A 8 21.37 -28.26 -11.76
C VAL A 8 21.23 -27.14 -10.73
N ILE A 9 22.33 -26.69 -10.11
CA ILE A 9 22.28 -25.60 -9.12
C ILE A 9 21.77 -24.30 -9.77
N ILE A 10 22.28 -23.94 -10.95
CA ILE A 10 21.84 -22.73 -11.66
C ILE A 10 20.35 -22.81 -11.98
N THR A 11 19.87 -23.94 -12.50
CA THR A 11 18.45 -24.12 -12.84
C THR A 11 17.56 -24.05 -11.59
N LEU A 12 17.98 -24.67 -10.47
CA LEU A 12 17.21 -24.64 -9.23
C LEU A 12 17.15 -23.23 -8.63
N SER A 13 18.27 -22.52 -8.62
CA SER A 13 18.33 -21.12 -8.18
C SER A 13 17.45 -20.23 -9.05
N LEU A 14 17.50 -20.38 -10.38
CA LEU A 14 16.67 -19.60 -11.30
C LEU A 14 15.19 -19.86 -11.05
N LEU A 15 14.79 -21.13 -10.89
CA LEU A 15 13.40 -21.51 -10.61
C LEU A 15 12.92 -20.89 -9.29
N PHE A 16 13.75 -20.95 -8.24
CA PHE A 16 13.44 -20.36 -6.94
C PHE A 16 13.30 -18.84 -7.02
N THR A 17 14.22 -18.16 -7.71
CA THR A 17 14.13 -16.71 -7.92
C THR A 17 12.85 -16.34 -8.68
N ILE A 18 12.50 -17.07 -9.74
CA ILE A 18 11.25 -16.83 -10.48
C ILE A 18 10.03 -17.00 -9.56
N LEU A 19 9.99 -18.06 -8.75
CA LEU A 19 8.91 -18.28 -7.79
C LEU A 19 8.80 -17.14 -6.77
N CYS A 20 9.93 -16.68 -6.21
CA CYS A 20 9.95 -15.53 -5.30
C CYS A 20 9.43 -14.25 -5.98
N CYS A 21 9.88 -13.96 -7.21
CA CYS A 21 9.41 -12.80 -7.96
C CYS A 21 7.91 -12.86 -8.24
N ILE A 22 7.40 -14.02 -8.67
CA ILE A 22 5.96 -14.23 -8.90
C ILE A 22 5.18 -14.03 -7.60
N PHE A 23 5.64 -14.62 -6.50
CA PHE A 23 4.98 -14.49 -5.20
C PHE A 23 4.94 -13.03 -4.75
N GLN A 24 6.06 -12.31 -4.81
CA GLN A 24 6.14 -10.90 -4.45
C GLN A 24 5.22 -10.05 -5.32
N TYR A 25 5.21 -10.27 -6.64
CA TYR A 25 4.33 -9.56 -7.55
C TYR A 25 2.85 -9.78 -7.22
N TYR A 26 2.41 -11.03 -7.05
CA TYR A 26 1.03 -11.35 -6.71
C TYR A 26 0.62 -10.83 -5.33
N HIS A 27 1.55 -10.78 -4.38
CA HIS A 27 1.27 -10.35 -3.01
C HIS A 27 1.26 -8.83 -2.84
N TYR A 28 2.18 -8.13 -3.51
CA TYR A 28 2.42 -6.71 -3.25
C TYR A 28 1.99 -5.76 -4.38
N SER A 29 1.88 -6.23 -5.62
CA SER A 29 1.60 -5.35 -6.77
C SER A 29 0.17 -5.44 -7.30
N LYS A 30 -0.59 -6.47 -6.90
CA LYS A 30 -1.93 -6.70 -7.45
C LYS A 30 -3.01 -6.16 -6.53
N ILE A 31 -3.93 -5.37 -7.09
CA ILE A 31 -5.16 -4.95 -6.43
C ILE A 31 -6.00 -6.19 -6.10
N ARG A 32 -6.44 -6.31 -4.85
CA ARG A 32 -7.22 -7.45 -4.35
C ARG A 32 -8.59 -6.99 -3.88
N LYS A 33 -9.62 -7.71 -4.30
CA LYS A 33 -10.96 -7.58 -3.73
C LYS A 33 -10.96 -8.11 -2.30
N ILE A 34 -11.55 -7.36 -1.38
CA ILE A 34 -11.63 -7.69 0.05
C ILE A 34 -13.03 -7.40 0.58
N ASP A 35 -13.37 -8.05 1.69
CA ASP A 35 -14.58 -7.80 2.48
C ASP A 35 -14.23 -6.92 3.68
N ILE A 36 -14.88 -5.76 3.79
CA ILE A 36 -14.67 -4.77 4.85
C ILE A 36 -15.75 -4.82 5.94
N SER A 37 -16.72 -5.75 5.86
CA SER A 37 -17.84 -5.86 6.82
C SER A 37 -17.39 -6.11 8.27
N LYS A 38 -16.22 -6.71 8.47
CA LYS A 38 -15.66 -7.07 9.78
C LYS A 38 -14.63 -6.07 10.29
N ALA A 39 -14.24 -5.09 9.48
CA ALA A 39 -13.23 -4.13 9.88
C ALA A 39 -13.82 -3.11 10.85
N SER A 40 -13.12 -2.85 11.95
CA SER A 40 -13.55 -1.82 12.90
C SER A 40 -13.23 -0.44 12.32
N VAL A 41 -14.20 0.46 12.30
CA VAL A 41 -13.98 1.84 11.82
C VAL A 41 -13.46 2.67 12.98
N SER A 42 -12.30 3.31 12.82
CA SER A 42 -11.75 4.26 13.80
C SER A 42 -11.61 5.67 13.21
N LYS A 43 -11.70 6.67 14.07
CA LYS A 43 -11.50 8.10 13.74
C LYS A 43 -10.18 8.67 14.24
N GLU A 44 -9.40 7.88 14.98
CA GLU A 44 -8.17 8.35 15.66
C GLU A 44 -6.92 8.33 14.76
N ILE A 45 -7.10 8.25 13.44
CA ILE A 45 -6.00 8.16 12.48
C ILE A 45 -6.04 9.40 11.60
N GLU A 46 -5.00 10.21 11.71
CA GLU A 46 -4.83 11.40 10.88
C GLU A 46 -4.21 10.99 9.54
N TYR A 47 -4.75 11.54 8.46
CA TYR A 47 -4.27 11.28 7.12
C TYR A 47 -4.35 12.54 6.29
N SER A 48 -3.48 12.64 5.31
CA SER A 48 -3.54 13.63 4.25
C SER A 48 -3.28 12.93 2.92
N ILE A 49 -4.14 13.20 1.93
CA ILE A 49 -3.87 12.84 0.55
C ILE A 49 -3.39 14.11 -0.12
N GLU A 50 -2.10 14.18 -0.40
CA GLU A 50 -1.45 15.39 -0.91
C GLU A 50 -1.68 15.52 -2.41
N GLU A 51 -1.51 14.41 -3.14
CA GLU A 51 -1.55 14.44 -4.60
C GLU A 51 -2.04 13.12 -5.16
N ILE A 52 -2.96 13.22 -6.13
CA ILE A 52 -3.38 12.11 -6.99
C ILE A 52 -3.15 12.56 -8.42
N ASN A 53 -2.12 12.03 -9.08
CA ASN A 53 -1.73 12.51 -10.40
C ASN A 53 -1.33 11.41 -11.37
N TYR A 54 -1.24 11.77 -12.64
CA TYR A 54 -0.67 10.95 -13.69
C TYR A 54 0.83 10.79 -13.46
N LYS A 55 1.35 9.56 -13.42
CA LYS A 55 2.80 9.31 -13.39
C LYS A 55 3.34 8.94 -14.75
N ASP A 56 2.70 7.96 -15.39
CA ASP A 56 3.08 7.43 -16.70
C ASP A 56 1.85 6.95 -17.49
N THR A 57 2.06 6.34 -18.65
CA THR A 57 0.99 5.89 -19.57
C THR A 57 0.04 4.88 -18.94
N ASP A 58 0.51 4.12 -17.97
CA ASP A 58 -0.21 2.97 -17.42
C ASP A 58 -0.60 3.17 -15.95
N ASN A 59 0.06 4.09 -15.24
CA ASN A 59 -0.11 4.24 -13.80
C ASN A 59 -0.50 5.66 -13.39
N ASP A 60 -1.48 5.70 -12.50
CA ASP A 60 -1.77 6.82 -11.63
C ASP A 60 -0.92 6.69 -10.35
N TYR A 61 -0.57 7.81 -9.74
CA TYR A 61 0.26 7.88 -8.55
C TYR A 61 -0.46 8.66 -7.46
N ILE A 62 -0.56 8.03 -6.29
CA ILE A 62 -1.19 8.61 -5.11
C ILE A 62 -0.11 8.74 -4.06
N ILE A 63 0.05 9.95 -3.54
CA ILE A 63 0.95 10.23 -2.43
C ILE A 63 0.23 10.97 -1.32
N GLY A 64 0.76 10.80 -0.12
CA GLY A 64 0.30 11.56 1.03
C GLY A 64 1.03 11.16 2.29
N THR A 65 0.42 11.54 3.41
CA THR A 65 0.92 11.26 4.73
C THR A 65 -0.12 10.55 5.58
N LEU A 66 0.36 9.68 6.45
CA LEU A 66 -0.45 8.91 7.39
C LEU A 66 0.21 9.00 8.77
N SER A 67 -0.56 9.47 9.74
CA SER A 67 -0.15 9.62 11.14
C SER A 67 -1.08 8.83 12.06
N MET A 68 -0.50 8.18 13.05
CA MET A 68 -1.22 7.49 14.11
C MET A 68 -0.73 8.03 15.44
N ASP A 69 -1.51 8.91 16.06
CA ASP A 69 -1.10 9.53 17.31
C ASP A 69 -0.82 8.46 18.38
N GLY A 70 0.35 8.51 18.99
CA GLY A 70 0.78 7.58 20.04
C GLY A 70 1.08 6.11 19.64
N HIS A 71 0.96 5.72 18.36
CA HIS A 71 1.16 4.33 17.94
C HIS A 71 2.20 4.18 16.81
N SER A 72 3.09 3.19 16.92
CA SER A 72 4.08 2.91 15.87
C SER A 72 3.41 2.24 14.66
N THR A 73 3.53 2.87 13.49
CA THR A 73 3.10 2.30 12.21
C THR A 73 4.15 1.33 11.69
N THR A 74 3.81 0.06 11.54
CA THR A 74 4.67 -0.86 10.78
C THR A 74 4.37 -0.71 9.29
N SER A 75 5.40 -0.73 8.43
CA SER A 75 5.26 -0.40 7.01
C SER A 75 4.48 -1.41 6.18
N PHE A 76 4.33 -2.64 6.67
CA PHE A 76 3.90 -3.78 5.84
C PHE A 76 2.46 -4.30 6.05
N PRO A 77 1.74 -4.06 7.17
CA PRO A 77 0.31 -4.38 7.22
C PRO A 77 -0.61 -3.32 6.59
N THR A 78 -0.10 -2.11 6.30
CA THR A 78 -0.94 -1.02 5.78
C THR A 78 -1.31 -1.22 4.32
N LYS A 79 -2.59 -1.03 4.01
CA LYS A 79 -3.12 -1.10 2.64
C LYS A 79 -3.93 0.16 2.36
N ILE A 80 -3.80 0.69 1.15
CA ILE A 80 -4.79 1.61 0.59
C ILE A 80 -6.01 0.79 0.20
N VAL A 81 -7.19 1.37 0.39
CA VAL A 81 -8.48 0.75 0.10
C VAL A 81 -9.30 1.67 -0.80
N PHE A 82 -9.93 1.11 -1.81
CA PHE A 82 -10.88 1.77 -2.68
C PHE A 82 -12.27 1.21 -2.35
N TYR A 83 -13.13 2.03 -1.75
CA TYR A 83 -14.44 1.63 -1.23
C TYR A 83 -15.59 2.46 -1.80
N GLN A 84 -16.80 1.97 -1.60
CA GLN A 84 -18.05 2.70 -1.84
C GLN A 84 -18.86 2.68 -0.53
N ASP A 85 -19.61 3.74 -0.23
CA ASP A 85 -20.26 3.90 1.07
C ASP A 85 -21.27 2.77 1.38
N ASP A 86 -21.97 2.31 0.36
CA ASP A 86 -23.05 1.32 0.46
C ASP A 86 -22.58 -0.12 0.12
N SER A 87 -21.27 -0.38 0.08
CA SER A 87 -20.70 -1.67 -0.26
C SER A 87 -19.83 -2.22 0.88
N ASN A 88 -20.01 -3.50 1.19
CA ASN A 88 -19.08 -4.26 2.05
C ASN A 88 -17.89 -4.82 1.28
N GLU A 89 -17.87 -4.68 -0.05
CA GLU A 89 -16.76 -5.07 -0.90
C GLU A 89 -15.92 -3.85 -1.25
N ALA A 90 -14.61 -4.00 -1.12
CA ALA A 90 -13.63 -2.98 -1.48
C ALA A 90 -12.46 -3.60 -2.24
N TYR A 91 -11.61 -2.74 -2.81
CA TYR A 91 -10.35 -3.16 -3.42
C TYR A 91 -9.20 -2.64 -2.56
N SER A 92 -8.14 -3.42 -2.40
CA SER A 92 -6.99 -3.03 -1.60
C SER A 92 -5.68 -3.31 -2.29
N LEU A 93 -4.68 -2.51 -1.96
CA LEU A 93 -3.30 -2.69 -2.40
C LEU A 93 -2.37 -2.39 -1.22
N PRO A 94 -1.36 -3.24 -0.94
CA PRO A 94 -0.36 -2.91 0.07
C PRO A 94 0.35 -1.61 -0.27
N VAL A 95 0.62 -0.80 0.75
CA VAL A 95 1.30 0.49 0.58
C VAL A 95 2.62 0.44 1.31
N LYS A 96 3.64 1.01 0.69
CA LYS A 96 4.94 1.20 1.34
C LYS A 96 4.91 2.51 2.11
N LEU A 97 5.13 2.43 3.42
CA LEU A 97 5.33 3.61 4.26
C LEU A 97 6.82 3.96 4.35
N SER A 98 7.16 5.24 4.37
CA SER A 98 8.53 5.74 4.54
C SER A 98 8.57 6.81 5.62
N ASN A 99 9.69 6.90 6.34
CA ASN A 99 9.92 7.96 7.32
C ASN A 99 10.17 9.28 6.60
N ILE A 100 9.64 10.36 7.17
CA ILE A 100 9.92 11.73 6.75
C ILE A 100 10.63 12.51 7.86
N ASN A 101 11.45 13.49 7.49
CA ASN A 101 12.05 14.44 8.43
C ASN A 101 11.04 15.54 8.77
N GLU A 102 11.45 16.50 9.61
CA GLU A 102 10.63 17.66 9.98
C GLU A 102 10.24 18.52 8.76
N ASP A 103 11.04 18.47 7.68
CA ASP A 103 10.79 19.18 6.42
C ASP A 103 9.85 18.41 5.47
N GLY A 104 9.39 17.22 5.85
CA GLY A 104 8.51 16.37 5.04
C GLY A 104 9.21 15.54 3.96
N GLU A 105 10.55 15.56 3.92
CA GLU A 105 11.34 14.78 2.96
C GLU A 105 11.55 13.34 3.43
N VAL A 106 11.49 12.38 2.50
CA VAL A 106 11.70 10.96 2.80
C VAL A 106 13.16 10.70 3.19
N VAL A 107 13.38 10.25 4.43
CA VAL A 107 14.73 10.06 5.01
C VAL A 107 15.14 8.59 5.06
N ASP A 108 14.18 7.68 5.29
CA ASP A 108 14.42 6.25 5.29
C ASP A 108 13.18 5.51 4.77
N GLY A 109 13.40 4.52 3.91
CA GLY A 109 12.33 3.64 3.45
C GLY A 109 11.92 2.67 4.56
N ALA A 110 10.71 2.12 4.47
CA ALA A 110 10.25 0.98 5.27
C ALA A 110 11.37 -0.02 5.62
N ASN A 111 11.94 0.08 6.82
CA ASN A 111 12.81 -0.95 7.36
C ASN A 111 11.97 -1.87 8.26
N ASN A 112 12.32 -3.16 8.32
CA ASN A 112 11.56 -4.17 9.06
C ASN A 112 11.52 -3.94 10.58
N ASN A 113 12.12 -2.85 11.08
CA ASN A 113 12.22 -2.53 12.50
C ASN A 113 11.07 -1.63 13.01
N GLY A 114 10.08 -1.35 12.16
CA GLY A 114 8.92 -0.52 12.50
C GLY A 114 9.22 0.97 12.38
N LEU A 115 8.28 1.73 11.82
CA LEU A 115 8.41 3.17 11.67
C LEU A 115 7.88 3.81 12.96
N TYR A 116 8.78 4.41 13.75
CA TYR A 116 8.45 5.22 14.91
C TYR A 116 8.41 6.70 14.51
N ALA A 117 7.59 7.05 13.52
CA ALA A 117 7.45 8.42 13.07
C ALA A 117 6.06 8.94 13.42
N ALA A 118 5.99 10.18 13.91
CA ALA A 118 4.73 10.88 14.17
C ALA A 118 3.90 11.06 12.88
N SER A 119 4.54 11.00 11.71
CA SER A 119 3.90 10.95 10.40
C SER A 119 4.76 10.11 9.45
N THR A 120 4.12 9.37 8.55
CA THR A 120 4.79 8.56 7.53
C THR A 120 4.33 8.97 6.14
N HIS A 121 5.26 9.10 5.21
CA HIS A 121 4.92 9.26 3.80
C HIS A 121 4.47 7.93 3.24
N PHE A 122 3.46 7.97 2.38
CA PHE A 122 3.03 6.81 1.63
C PHE A 122 2.96 7.16 0.15
N ASP A 123 3.33 6.19 -0.67
CA ASP A 123 3.22 6.29 -2.11
C ASP A 123 2.70 4.97 -2.69
N VAL A 124 1.88 5.08 -3.72
CA VAL A 124 1.33 3.92 -4.41
C VAL A 124 1.07 4.19 -5.88
N LEU A 125 1.44 3.21 -6.70
CA LEU A 125 1.12 3.16 -8.12
C LEU A 125 -0.12 2.31 -8.36
N ILE A 126 -1.08 2.87 -9.08
CA ILE A 126 -2.36 2.25 -9.39
C ILE A 126 -2.49 2.17 -10.90
N ASP A 127 -2.80 0.97 -11.41
CA ASP A 127 -3.13 0.78 -12.82
C ASP A 127 -4.30 1.72 -13.21
N ARG A 128 -4.05 2.61 -14.17
CA ARG A 128 -5.00 3.59 -14.69
C ARG A 128 -6.27 2.94 -15.21
N TYR A 129 -6.15 1.72 -15.73
CA TYR A 129 -7.24 0.96 -16.33
C TYR A 129 -7.97 0.05 -15.34
N SER A 130 -7.62 0.13 -14.04
CA SER A 130 -8.30 -0.59 -12.95
C SER A 130 -9.80 -0.31 -12.84
N GLY A 131 -10.28 0.79 -13.42
CA GLY A 131 -11.69 1.19 -13.39
C GLY A 131 -12.15 1.74 -12.04
N LEU A 132 -11.23 2.02 -11.12
CA LEU A 132 -11.53 2.52 -9.77
C LEU A 132 -11.71 4.05 -9.72
N ARG A 133 -11.04 4.78 -10.63
CA ARG A 133 -11.07 6.24 -10.68
C ARG A 133 -12.49 6.77 -10.90
N ASN A 134 -12.84 7.86 -10.22
CA ASN A 134 -14.14 8.52 -10.20
C ASN A 134 -15.32 7.68 -9.67
N LYS A 135 -15.09 6.43 -9.21
CA LYS A 135 -16.14 5.52 -8.74
C LYS A 135 -15.98 5.08 -7.28
N TYR A 136 -14.75 5.13 -6.78
CA TYR A 136 -14.41 4.67 -5.43
C TYR A 136 -13.78 5.80 -4.62
N LYS A 137 -14.05 5.81 -3.33
CA LYS A 137 -13.36 6.63 -2.33
C LYS A 137 -12.10 5.93 -1.85
N ILE A 138 -11.13 6.71 -1.40
CA ILE A 138 -9.87 6.22 -0.83
C ILE A 138 -10.03 6.02 0.68
N GLY A 139 -9.49 4.94 1.20
CA GLY A 139 -9.43 4.59 2.61
C GLY A 139 -8.14 3.85 2.92
N PHE A 140 -7.96 3.45 4.17
CA PHE A 140 -6.81 2.65 4.59
C PHE A 140 -7.24 1.50 5.49
N LEU A 141 -6.65 0.32 5.30
CA LEU A 141 -6.70 -0.76 6.28
C LEU A 141 -5.35 -0.83 6.97
N ILE A 142 -5.35 -0.64 8.27
CA ILE A 142 -4.15 -0.55 9.07
C ILE A 142 -4.27 -1.52 10.24
N LYS A 143 -3.17 -2.18 10.60
CA LYS A 143 -3.13 -3.10 11.74
C LYS A 143 -2.58 -2.39 12.96
N VAL A 144 -3.42 -2.14 13.96
CA VAL A 144 -3.06 -1.53 15.25
C VAL A 144 -3.31 -2.55 16.35
N ASP A 145 -2.29 -2.84 17.16
CA ASP A 145 -2.37 -3.80 18.28
C ASP A 145 -2.98 -5.16 17.90
N GLY A 146 -2.68 -5.63 16.68
CA GLY A 146 -3.18 -6.91 16.18
C GLY A 146 -4.57 -6.86 15.53
N LYS A 147 -5.30 -5.75 15.62
CA LYS A 147 -6.63 -5.55 15.03
C LYS A 147 -6.54 -4.77 13.71
N GLU A 148 -7.34 -5.16 12.73
CA GLU A 148 -7.45 -4.43 11.46
C GLU A 148 -8.50 -3.32 11.60
N ILE A 149 -8.05 -2.09 11.37
CA ILE A 149 -8.84 -0.86 11.47
C ILE A 149 -9.04 -0.32 10.07
N PHE A 150 -10.28 0.00 9.73
CA PHE A 150 -10.62 0.65 8.47
C PHE A 150 -10.82 2.15 8.68
N VAL A 151 -10.00 2.93 7.98
CA VAL A 151 -10.06 4.39 7.94
C VAL A 151 -10.73 4.81 6.65
N LYS A 152 -11.91 5.43 6.77
CA LYS A 152 -12.64 6.03 5.65
C LYS A 152 -12.17 7.47 5.50
N THR A 153 -11.65 7.85 4.33
CA THR A 153 -11.19 9.24 4.12
C THR A 153 -12.23 10.17 3.52
N ASP A 154 -13.32 9.60 2.97
CA ASP A 154 -14.31 10.29 2.14
C ASP A 154 -13.79 11.00 0.88
N ASN A 155 -12.49 10.96 0.61
CA ASN A 155 -11.91 11.47 -0.63
C ASN A 155 -12.24 10.55 -1.79
N LEU A 156 -12.90 11.09 -2.82
CA LEU A 156 -13.09 10.38 -4.07
C LEU A 156 -11.73 10.19 -4.77
N TYR A 157 -11.48 9.00 -5.31
CA TYR A 157 -10.31 8.76 -6.16
C TYR A 157 -10.48 9.51 -7.49
N LYS A 158 -10.04 10.76 -7.53
CA LYS A 158 -9.97 11.63 -8.71
C LYS A 158 -8.64 12.37 -8.71
N TYR A 159 -8.22 12.89 -9.86
CA TYR A 159 -7.00 13.71 -9.89
C TYR A 159 -7.15 14.96 -9.05
N SER A 160 -6.05 15.41 -8.46
CA SER A 160 -5.99 16.69 -7.77
C SER A 160 -6.27 17.82 -8.77
N ASP A 161 -7.12 18.77 -8.39
CA ASP A 161 -7.34 19.97 -9.19
C ASP A 161 -6.05 20.82 -9.10
N VAL A 162 -5.35 20.99 -10.22
CA VAL A 162 -4.10 21.79 -10.35
C VAL A 162 -4.43 23.28 -10.41
#